data_AF-A0A329N4Z8-F1
#
_entry.id   AF-A0A329N4Z8-F1
#
_cell.length_a   1.000
_cell.length_b   1.000
_cell.length_c   1.000
_cell.angle_alpha   90.00
_cell.angle_beta   90.00
_cell.angle_gamma   90.00
#
_symmetry.space_group_name_H-M   'P 1'
#
loop_
_entity.id
_entity.type
_entity.pdbx_description
1 polymer ?
#
loop_
_entity_poly.entity_id
_entity_poly.type
_entity_poly.pdbx_seq_one_letter_code
_entity_poly.pdbx_strand_id
1 'polypeptide(L)'
;MSSGKIVCQGALCECRYGDFPDTLQVVSKHKEYVNESDGSDKMIATHMDVGQPFEKKTFGQCKLQPTPGGYKPCQVQVAEWQDFYEKVTLSNGGKVLTEKSKATCPVAGAPCITVSFHGQTASPTSQQMEQADEETHVMLNPFAAPSEQREDKVEHLISAE
;
A
#
# COMPACT_ATOMS: atom_id res chain seq x y z
N MET A 1 -7.47 -9.83 -17.15
CA MET A 1 -7.31 -10.21 -15.73
C MET A 1 -6.64 -9.05 -15.02
N SER A 2 -7.38 -8.26 -14.25
CA SER A 2 -6.77 -7.12 -13.52
C SER A 2 -5.85 -7.65 -12.42
N SER A 3 -4.54 -7.43 -12.60
CA SER A 3 -3.46 -7.81 -11.70
C SER A 3 -3.47 -6.85 -10.50
N GLY A 4 -4.11 -7.24 -9.40
CA GLY A 4 -4.10 -6.45 -8.17
C GLY A 4 -2.67 -6.26 -7.67
N LYS A 5 -2.38 -5.11 -7.05
CA LYS A 5 -1.05 -4.84 -6.49
C LYS A 5 -0.79 -5.75 -5.30
N ILE A 6 0.49 -6.09 -5.10
CA ILE A 6 0.95 -6.88 -3.95
C ILE A 6 0.84 -6.02 -2.70
N VAL A 7 0.31 -6.57 -1.63
CA VAL A 7 0.20 -5.90 -0.34
C VAL A 7 1.51 -6.09 0.42
N CYS A 8 2.02 -5.03 1.02
CA CYS A 8 3.24 -5.06 1.83
C CYS A 8 3.05 -4.40 3.19
N GLN A 9 4.10 -4.43 4.01
CA GLN A 9 4.21 -3.66 5.25
C GLN A 9 3.75 -2.22 5.05
N GLY A 10 2.91 -1.71 5.95
CA GLY A 10 2.38 -0.35 5.85
C GLY A 10 1.11 -0.21 5.01
N ALA A 11 0.53 -1.31 4.53
CA ALA A 11 -0.76 -1.29 3.86
C ALA A 11 -1.88 -0.76 4.78
N LEU A 12 -2.80 0.03 4.24
CA LEU A 12 -3.98 0.46 4.98
C LEU A 12 -5.12 -0.51 4.75
N CYS A 13 -5.72 -0.97 5.85
CA CYS A 13 -6.87 -1.85 5.84
C CYS A 13 -8.04 -1.20 6.56
N GLU A 14 -9.25 -1.55 6.14
CA GLU A 14 -10.49 -1.02 6.68
C GLU A 14 -11.46 -2.16 6.97
N CYS A 15 -12.15 -2.07 8.10
CA CYS A 15 -13.28 -2.96 8.38
C CYS A 15 -14.59 -2.27 8.00
N ARG A 16 -15.45 -2.95 7.24
CA ARG A 16 -16.78 -2.45 6.85
C ARG A 16 -17.65 -2.02 8.04
N TYR A 17 -17.42 -2.61 9.21
CA TYR A 17 -18.16 -2.34 10.44
C TYR A 17 -17.40 -1.43 11.42
N GLY A 18 -16.21 -0.97 11.04
CA GLY A 18 -15.39 -0.01 11.79
C GLY A 18 -15.71 1.44 11.41
N ASP A 19 -14.94 2.34 12.00
CA ASP A 19 -15.02 3.79 11.80
C ASP A 19 -13.81 4.35 11.04
N PHE A 20 -12.62 3.75 11.22
CA PHE A 20 -11.39 4.25 10.59
C PHE A 20 -10.43 3.11 10.18
N PRO A 21 -9.56 3.35 9.18
CA PRO A 21 -8.51 2.42 8.77
C PRO A 21 -7.43 2.22 9.84
N ASP A 22 -6.74 1.09 9.75
CA ASP A 22 -5.52 0.80 10.50
C ASP A 22 -4.43 0.26 9.57
N THR A 23 -3.17 0.38 10.00
CA THR A 23 -1.99 0.02 9.23
C THR A 23 -1.61 -1.44 9.49
N LEU A 24 -1.46 -2.23 8.44
CA LEU A 24 -1.02 -3.61 8.47
C LEU A 24 0.49 -3.70 8.77
N GLN A 25 0.81 -4.49 9.78
CA GLN A 25 2.15 -4.93 10.13
C GLN A 25 2.28 -6.43 9.81
N VAL A 26 3.21 -6.76 8.92
CA VAL A 26 3.53 -8.13 8.55
C VAL A 26 4.19 -8.81 9.75
N VAL A 27 3.55 -9.89 10.23
CA VAL A 27 4.00 -10.68 11.37
C VAL A 27 4.58 -12.02 10.94
N SER A 28 4.28 -12.44 9.71
CA SER A 28 4.82 -13.63 9.08
C SER A 28 6.32 -13.47 8.83
N LYS A 29 7.09 -14.52 9.16
CA LYS A 29 8.56 -14.49 9.06
C LYS A 29 8.99 -15.11 7.73
N HIS A 30 9.55 -14.30 6.83
CA HIS A 30 10.11 -14.72 5.55
C HIS A 30 11.09 -13.64 5.02
N LYS A 31 11.67 -13.82 3.83
CA LYS A 31 12.79 -13.00 3.31
C LYS A 31 12.48 -12.27 1.99
N GLU A 32 11.22 -12.28 1.59
CA GLU A 32 10.75 -11.70 0.34
C GLU A 32 10.17 -10.31 0.59
N TYR A 33 10.68 -9.33 -0.16
CA TYR A 33 10.38 -7.92 -0.01
C TYR A 33 9.89 -7.36 -1.34
N VAL A 34 9.12 -6.28 -1.27
CA VAL A 34 8.84 -5.38 -2.39
C VAL A 34 9.90 -4.29 -2.37
N ASN A 35 10.60 -4.14 -3.50
CA ASN A 35 11.58 -3.09 -3.68
C ASN A 35 10.85 -1.84 -4.17
N GLU A 36 10.97 -0.76 -3.41
CA GLU A 36 10.43 0.54 -3.81
C GLU A 36 11.45 1.34 -4.62
N SER A 37 10.94 2.29 -5.41
CA SER A 37 11.76 3.16 -6.25
C SER A 37 12.70 4.07 -5.46
N ASP A 38 12.40 4.32 -4.18
CA ASP A 38 13.23 5.09 -3.26
C ASP A 38 14.36 4.27 -2.61
N GLY A 39 14.46 2.97 -2.94
CA GLY A 39 15.45 2.05 -2.40
C GLY A 39 15.07 1.46 -1.03
N SER A 40 13.84 1.65 -0.56
CA SER A 40 13.33 0.98 0.64
C SER A 40 12.75 -0.40 0.31
N ASP A 41 12.99 -1.35 1.21
CA ASP A 41 12.46 -2.71 1.10
C ASP A 41 11.32 -2.91 2.11
N LYS A 42 10.12 -3.24 1.62
CA LYS A 42 8.95 -3.52 2.46
C LYS A 42 8.59 -5.00 2.40
N MET A 43 8.40 -5.63 3.56
CA MET A 43 8.06 -7.06 3.62
C MET A 43 6.71 -7.32 2.98
N ILE A 44 6.60 -8.39 2.18
CA ILE A 44 5.34 -8.77 1.52
C ILE A 44 4.36 -9.31 2.56
N ALA A 45 3.10 -8.88 2.52
CA ALA A 45 2.07 -9.43 3.39
C ALA A 45 1.56 -10.79 2.85
N THR A 46 1.26 -11.70 3.76
CA THR A 46 0.87 -13.08 3.45
C THR A 46 -0.43 -13.48 4.14
N HIS A 47 -1.08 -14.53 3.63
CA HIS A 47 -2.24 -15.13 4.29
C HIS A 47 -1.98 -15.64 5.72
N MET A 48 -0.71 -15.72 6.15
CA MET A 48 -0.32 -16.12 7.51
C MET A 48 -0.26 -14.93 8.48
N ASP A 49 -0.48 -13.70 8.01
CA ASP A 49 -0.58 -12.51 8.87
C ASP A 49 -1.94 -12.48 9.59
N VAL A 50 -2.12 -13.42 10.53
CA VAL A 50 -3.34 -13.61 11.34
C VAL A 50 -3.13 -13.14 12.79
N GLY A 51 -4.19 -13.11 13.59
CA GLY A 51 -4.16 -12.59 14.96
C GLY A 51 -4.31 -11.06 14.99
N GLN A 52 -3.33 -10.32 15.52
CA GLN A 52 -3.38 -8.85 15.60
C GLN A 52 -2.30 -8.18 14.74
N PRO A 53 -2.34 -8.32 13.41
CA PRO A 53 -1.31 -7.81 12.51
C PRO A 53 -1.48 -6.30 12.25
N PHE A 54 -2.10 -5.53 13.13
CA PHE A 54 -2.36 -4.10 12.90
C PHE A 54 -1.73 -3.26 13.99
N GLU A 55 -1.25 -2.07 13.64
CA GLU A 55 -0.49 -1.20 14.52
C GLU A 55 -1.32 -0.68 15.70
N LYS A 56 -2.50 -0.11 15.45
CA LYS A 56 -3.41 0.39 16.51
C LYS A 56 -4.28 -0.72 17.10
N LYS A 57 -4.33 -1.89 16.44
CA LYS A 57 -5.11 -3.07 16.82
C LYS A 57 -6.61 -2.80 16.92
N THR A 58 -7.10 -1.78 16.21
CA THR A 58 -8.50 -1.37 16.24
C THR A 58 -8.89 -0.58 15.00
N PHE A 59 -10.11 -0.80 14.52
CA PHE A 59 -10.75 0.01 13.48
C PHE A 59 -11.76 1.02 14.06
N GLY A 60 -11.63 1.38 15.34
CA GLY A 60 -12.59 2.26 16.03
C GLY A 60 -13.67 1.48 16.75
N GLN A 61 -14.94 1.90 16.66
CA GLN A 61 -16.05 1.15 17.23
C GLN A 61 -16.56 0.08 16.26
N CYS A 62 -17.06 -1.03 16.79
CA CYS A 62 -17.57 -2.15 15.99
C CYS A 62 -19.10 -2.13 15.95
N LYS A 63 -19.67 -1.83 14.78
CA LYS A 63 -21.13 -1.79 14.56
C LYS A 63 -21.84 -3.13 14.78
N LEU A 64 -21.11 -4.24 14.79
CA LEU A 64 -21.63 -5.57 15.12
C LEU A 64 -21.71 -5.86 16.62
N GLN A 65 -21.19 -4.97 17.47
CA GLN A 65 -21.21 -5.13 18.92
C GLN A 65 -21.92 -3.95 19.60
N PRO A 66 -23.25 -3.84 19.45
CA PRO A 66 -24.03 -2.78 20.07
C PRO A 66 -24.06 -2.91 21.60
N THR A 67 -24.19 -1.78 22.26
CA THR A 67 -24.35 -1.60 23.70
C THR A 67 -25.44 -0.55 23.96
N PRO A 68 -26.01 -0.45 25.17
CA PRO A 68 -27.05 0.53 25.47
C PRO A 68 -26.66 2.00 25.19
N GLY A 69 -25.37 2.33 25.12
CA GLY A 69 -24.86 3.68 24.89
C GLY A 69 -24.04 3.87 23.60
N GLY A 70 -24.07 2.92 22.67
CA GLY A 70 -23.27 2.97 21.43
C GLY A 70 -22.75 1.60 21.04
N TYR A 71 -21.46 1.50 20.70
CA TYR A 71 -20.83 0.27 20.23
C TYR A 71 -19.54 -0.02 21.01
N LYS A 72 -19.20 -1.30 21.16
CA LYS A 72 -17.91 -1.70 21.76
C LYS A 72 -16.75 -1.33 20.83
N PRO A 73 -15.56 -1.02 21.37
CA PRO A 73 -14.36 -0.85 20.56
C PRO A 73 -14.03 -2.14 19.81
N CYS A 74 -13.64 -2.01 18.55
CA CYS A 74 -13.15 -3.11 17.73
C CYS A 74 -11.85 -3.65 18.32
N GLN A 75 -11.87 -4.90 18.77
CA GLN A 75 -10.67 -5.66 19.11
C GLN A 75 -10.29 -6.48 17.87
N VAL A 76 -9.40 -5.95 17.05
CA VAL A 76 -9.10 -6.58 15.77
C VAL A 76 -8.41 -7.93 16.02
N GLN A 77 -8.95 -8.97 15.39
CA GLN A 77 -8.42 -10.31 15.35
C GLN A 77 -8.70 -10.86 13.95
N VAL A 78 -7.66 -11.03 13.14
CA VAL A 78 -7.75 -11.65 11.83
C VAL A 78 -7.75 -13.16 12.03
N ALA A 79 -8.86 -13.79 11.65
CA ALA A 79 -9.00 -15.25 11.70
C ALA A 79 -8.32 -15.89 10.49
N GLU A 80 -8.57 -15.35 9.30
CA GLU A 80 -8.05 -15.85 8.04
C GLU A 80 -8.08 -14.76 6.96
N TRP A 81 -7.28 -14.97 5.92
CA TRP A 81 -7.32 -14.22 4.68
C TRP A 81 -7.90 -15.09 3.55
N GLN A 82 -8.67 -14.48 2.67
CA GLN A 82 -9.25 -15.08 1.47
C GLN A 82 -8.89 -14.22 0.26
N ASP A 83 -9.12 -14.75 -0.96
CA ASP A 83 -8.82 -14.06 -2.22
C ASP A 83 -7.33 -13.64 -2.35
N PHE A 84 -6.42 -14.44 -1.79
CA PHE A 84 -4.96 -14.27 -1.94
C PHE A 84 -4.45 -14.87 -3.26
N TYR A 85 -3.23 -14.49 -3.65
CA TYR A 85 -2.65 -14.95 -4.91
C TYR A 85 -1.99 -16.33 -4.76
N GLU A 86 -2.68 -17.38 -5.23
CA GLU A 86 -2.26 -18.77 -5.01
C GLU A 86 -1.03 -19.22 -5.81
N LYS A 87 -0.75 -18.56 -6.93
CA LYS A 87 0.31 -18.95 -7.88
C LYS A 87 1.72 -18.69 -7.35
N VAL A 88 1.87 -17.85 -6.33
CA VAL A 88 3.15 -17.56 -5.68
C VAL A 88 3.12 -18.07 -4.26
N THR A 89 4.17 -18.80 -3.89
CA THR A 89 4.38 -19.30 -2.52
C THR A 89 5.72 -18.79 -2.05
N LEU A 90 5.73 -18.13 -0.90
CA LEU A 90 6.95 -17.65 -0.25
C LEU A 90 7.67 -18.79 0.46
N SER A 91 8.91 -18.55 0.87
CA SER A 91 9.78 -19.51 1.56
C SER A 91 9.16 -20.13 2.82
N ASN A 92 8.25 -19.42 3.49
CA ASN A 92 7.53 -19.91 4.67
C ASN A 92 6.23 -20.69 4.35
N GLY A 93 5.93 -20.94 3.07
CA GLY A 93 4.65 -21.51 2.63
C GLY A 93 3.52 -20.48 2.49
N GLY A 94 3.79 -19.21 2.81
CA GLY A 94 2.89 -18.07 2.70
C GLY A 94 2.43 -17.81 1.28
N LYS A 95 1.13 -17.61 1.07
CA LYS A 95 0.56 -17.03 -0.16
C LYS A 95 0.50 -15.51 -0.04
N VAL A 96 0.78 -14.84 -1.14
CA VAL A 96 0.88 -13.37 -1.21
C VAL A 96 -0.50 -12.73 -1.18
N LEU A 97 -0.67 -11.70 -0.35
CA LEU A 97 -1.87 -10.88 -0.35
C LEU A 97 -1.85 -9.87 -1.50
N THR A 98 -3.03 -9.60 -2.04
CA THR A 98 -3.26 -8.55 -3.04
C THR A 98 -4.35 -7.60 -2.56
N GLU A 99 -4.55 -6.49 -3.27
CA GLU A 99 -5.66 -5.55 -2.95
C GLU A 99 -7.04 -6.20 -2.94
N LYS A 100 -7.19 -7.35 -3.61
CA LYS A 100 -8.44 -8.11 -3.63
C LYS A 100 -8.61 -9.00 -2.41
N SER A 101 -7.53 -9.25 -1.68
CA SER A 101 -7.55 -10.13 -0.52
C SER A 101 -8.36 -9.50 0.59
N LYS A 102 -9.13 -10.36 1.27
CA LYS A 102 -10.03 -9.93 2.35
C LYS A 102 -9.76 -10.75 3.59
N ALA A 103 -9.85 -10.11 4.74
CA ALA A 103 -9.73 -10.77 6.02
C ALA A 103 -11.08 -10.89 6.73
N THR A 104 -11.22 -11.98 7.47
CA THR A 104 -12.36 -12.26 8.34
C THR A 104 -11.97 -12.04 9.79
N CYS A 105 -12.86 -11.45 10.59
CA CYS A 105 -12.71 -11.43 12.05
C CYS A 105 -13.75 -12.36 12.72
N PRO A 106 -13.45 -12.93 13.91
CA PRO A 106 -14.38 -13.82 14.61
C PRO A 106 -15.74 -13.20 14.93
N VAL A 107 -15.81 -11.88 15.06
CA VAL A 107 -17.05 -11.15 15.36
C VAL A 107 -17.98 -11.10 14.15
N ALA A 108 -17.44 -10.87 12.95
CA ALA A 108 -18.23 -10.81 11.73
C ALA A 108 -18.55 -12.21 11.17
N GLY A 109 -17.64 -13.18 11.34
CA GLY A 109 -17.79 -14.53 10.81
C GLY A 109 -17.77 -14.63 9.28
N ALA A 110 -17.55 -13.50 8.59
CA ALA A 110 -17.45 -13.39 7.15
C ALA A 110 -16.40 -12.32 6.77
N PRO A 111 -15.90 -12.31 5.51
CA PRO A 111 -14.91 -11.32 5.07
C PRO A 111 -15.42 -9.89 5.24
N CYS A 112 -14.75 -9.13 6.11
CA CYS A 112 -15.16 -7.77 6.48
C CYS A 112 -14.03 -6.74 6.46
N ILE A 113 -12.77 -7.19 6.43
CA ILE A 113 -11.58 -6.35 6.36
C ILE A 113 -11.08 -6.34 4.92
N THR A 114 -10.89 -5.16 4.34
CA THR A 114 -10.43 -4.95 2.97
C THR A 114 -9.20 -4.06 2.95
N VAL A 115 -8.34 -4.23 1.96
CA VAL A 115 -7.16 -3.37 1.76
C VAL A 115 -7.57 -2.14 0.97
N SER A 116 -7.43 -0.95 1.55
CA SER A 116 -7.68 0.33 0.87
C SER A 116 -6.42 0.92 0.22
N PHE A 117 -5.24 0.61 0.77
CA PHE A 117 -3.96 0.96 0.18
C PHE A 117 -2.97 -0.20 0.33
N HIS A 118 -2.31 -0.61 -0.76
CA HIS A 118 -1.43 -1.77 -0.77
C HIS A 118 -0.10 -1.58 -0.03
N GLY A 119 0.22 -0.37 0.43
CA GLY A 119 1.41 -0.09 1.24
C GLY A 119 2.65 0.29 0.43
N GLN A 120 2.60 0.18 -0.89
CA GLN A 120 3.74 0.55 -1.73
C GLN A 120 3.66 2.03 -2.11
N THR A 121 4.75 2.77 -1.91
CA THR A 121 4.89 4.17 -2.30
C THR A 121 5.78 4.23 -3.53
N ALA A 122 5.19 4.50 -4.70
CA ALA A 122 5.97 4.86 -5.88
C ALA A 122 6.38 6.32 -5.72
N SER A 123 7.66 6.58 -5.44
CA SER A 123 8.19 7.93 -5.59
C SER A 123 8.20 8.24 -7.09
N PRO A 124 7.55 9.33 -7.55
CA PRO A 124 7.75 9.77 -8.92
C PRO A 124 9.23 10.13 -9.04
N THR A 125 9.93 9.44 -9.93
CA THR A 125 11.31 9.82 -10.27
C THR A 125 11.28 11.28 -10.71
N SER A 126 12.32 12.09 -10.43
CA SER A 126 12.34 13.52 -10.78
C SER A 126 11.94 13.77 -12.25
N GLN A 127 12.32 12.87 -13.15
CA GLN A 127 11.95 12.86 -14.57
C GLN A 127 10.45 12.70 -14.84
N GLN A 128 9.69 12.00 -13.99
CA GLN A 128 8.24 11.85 -14.11
C GLN A 128 7.50 13.06 -13.53
N MET A 129 8.09 13.79 -12.58
CA MET A 129 7.55 15.06 -12.10
C MET A 129 7.76 16.16 -13.15
N GLU A 130 8.93 16.25 -13.79
CA GLU A 130 9.21 17.22 -14.86
C GLU A 130 8.29 17.03 -16.08
N GLN A 131 8.01 15.78 -16.48
CA GLN A 131 7.09 15.51 -17.60
C GLN A 131 5.62 15.76 -17.25
N ALA A 132 5.21 15.45 -16.01
CA ALA A 132 3.84 15.72 -15.57
C ALA A 132 3.58 17.23 -15.40
N ASP A 133 4.59 17.99 -14.96
CA ASP A 133 4.52 19.45 -14.84
C ASP A 133 4.40 20.11 -16.21
N GLU A 134 5.17 19.67 -17.22
CA GLU A 134 5.11 20.24 -18.58
C GLU A 134 3.74 20.01 -19.26
N GLU A 135 3.16 18.80 -19.19
CA GLU A 135 1.82 18.53 -19.76
C GLU A 135 0.69 19.26 -19.01
N THR A 136 0.79 19.45 -17.68
CA THR A 136 -0.25 20.17 -16.91
C THR A 136 -0.11 21.69 -16.98
N HIS A 137 1.10 22.23 -17.13
CA HIS A 137 1.31 23.67 -17.30
C HIS A 137 0.69 24.20 -18.61
N VAL A 138 0.75 23.42 -19.69
CA VAL A 138 0.15 23.78 -20.99
C VAL A 138 -1.39 23.76 -20.93
N MET A 139 -1.99 22.87 -20.13
CA MET A 139 -3.45 22.79 -19.98
C MET A 139 -4.03 23.97 -19.18
N LEU A 140 -3.28 24.52 -18.22
CA LEU A 140 -3.73 25.59 -17.32
C LEU A 140 -3.48 27.00 -17.87
N ASN A 141 -2.56 27.17 -18.83
CA ASN A 141 -2.34 28.45 -19.48
C ASN A 141 -2.10 28.31 -21.00
N PRO A 142 -3.18 28.16 -21.80
CA PRO A 142 -3.11 28.11 -23.26
C PRO A 142 -2.55 29.37 -23.96
N PHE A 143 -2.07 30.39 -23.22
CA PHE A 143 -1.45 31.61 -23.75
C PHE A 143 0.01 31.84 -23.31
N ALA A 144 0.67 30.85 -22.69
CA ALA A 144 2.11 30.95 -22.44
C ALA A 144 2.88 30.96 -23.78
N ALA A 145 3.50 32.10 -24.12
CA ALA A 145 4.31 32.22 -25.32
C ALA A 145 5.58 31.33 -25.20
N PRO A 146 6.00 30.64 -26.28
CA PRO A 146 7.20 29.82 -26.26
C PRO A 146 8.43 30.73 -26.19
N SER A 147 9.17 30.68 -25.08
CA SER A 147 10.52 31.23 -25.03
C SER A 147 11.47 30.27 -25.72
N GLU A 148 12.10 30.75 -26.80
CA GLU A 148 13.14 30.07 -27.59
C GLU A 148 14.19 29.35 -26.74
N GLN A 149 14.39 28.06 -27.06
CA GLN A 149 15.50 27.25 -26.59
C GLN A 149 16.84 27.85 -27.04
N ARG A 150 17.91 27.67 -26.27
CA ARG A 150 19.24 27.39 -26.84
C ARG A 150 20.02 26.41 -25.99
N GLU A 151 20.57 25.45 -26.72
CA GLU A 151 21.13 24.16 -26.38
C GLU A 151 22.56 24.20 -25.77
N ASP A 152 22.80 23.20 -24.92
CA ASP A 152 23.98 22.32 -24.80
C ASP A 152 25.43 22.84 -24.96
N LYS A 153 26.32 22.40 -24.04
CA LYS A 153 27.29 21.29 -24.32
C LYS A 153 28.31 21.11 -23.18
N VAL A 154 28.46 19.86 -22.73
CA VAL A 154 29.55 19.33 -21.89
C VAL A 154 30.82 19.14 -22.73
N GLU A 155 32.02 19.53 -22.26
CA GLU A 155 33.25 18.72 -22.40
C GLU A 155 34.48 19.26 -21.63
N HIS A 156 34.93 18.45 -20.69
CA HIS A 156 36.29 18.09 -20.25
C HIS A 156 37.51 18.69 -21.01
N LEU A 157 38.46 19.36 -20.33
CA LEU A 157 39.90 19.39 -20.69
C LEU A 157 40.81 19.74 -19.48
N ILE A 158 41.50 18.71 -18.97
CA ILE A 158 42.92 18.57 -18.56
C ILE A 158 43.69 19.63 -17.71
N SER A 159 44.56 19.06 -16.87
CA SER A 159 45.55 19.60 -15.92
C SER A 159 46.67 20.48 -16.48
N ALA A 160 47.38 21.10 -15.52
CA ALA A 160 48.75 21.66 -15.56
C ALA A 160 48.86 23.05 -16.21
N GLU A 161 49.58 24.05 -15.68
CA GLU A 161 50.66 24.13 -14.67
C GLU A 161 50.45 25.32 -13.71
#